data_AF-A0A016V1N4-F1
#
_entry.id   AF-A0A016V1N4-F1
#
_cell.length_a   1.000
_cell.length_b   1.000
_cell.length_c   1.000
_cell.angle_alpha   90.00
_cell.angle_beta   90.00
_cell.angle_gamma   90.00
#
_symmetry.space_group_name_H-M   'P 1'
#
loop_
_entity.id
_entity.type
_entity.pdbx_description
1 polymer ?
#
loop_
_entity_poly.entity_id
_entity_poly.type
_entity_poly.pdbx_seq_one_letter_code
_entity_poly.pdbx_strand_id
1 'polypeptide(L)'
;MFLLSKNYYRQVIQCEEKLIAEHSRIPYQRIGKPEDVAEAILFLADRRRSNYIVGHQLVIDGGASLQMPLATDALKIFGAVAAEAIQKK
;
A
#
# COMPACT_ATOMS: atom_id res chain seq x y z
N MET A 1 -24.01 -9.87 -16.46
CA MET A 1 -22.84 -8.96 -16.56
C MET A 1 -22.60 -8.11 -15.30
N PHE A 2 -23.65 -7.63 -14.60
CA PHE A 2 -23.50 -6.80 -13.38
C PHE A 2 -23.02 -7.56 -12.12
N LEU A 3 -23.32 -8.86 -12.00
CA LEU A 3 -22.95 -9.68 -10.84
C LEU A 3 -21.44 -10.04 -10.79
N LEU A 4 -20.79 -10.12 -11.95
CA LEU A 4 -19.33 -10.34 -12.03
C LEU A 4 -18.55 -9.16 -11.42
N SER A 5 -19.09 -7.93 -11.55
CA SER A 5 -18.49 -6.72 -10.99
C SER A 5 -18.50 -6.68 -9.46
N LYS A 6 -19.58 -7.12 -8.81
CA LYS A 6 -19.67 -7.14 -7.33
C LYS A 6 -18.75 -8.18 -6.68
N ASN A 7 -18.65 -9.36 -7.28
CA ASN A 7 -17.73 -10.40 -6.79
C ASN A 7 -16.27 -9.97 -6.98
N TYR A 8 -15.96 -9.37 -8.12
CA TYR A 8 -14.64 -8.81 -8.38
C TYR A 8 -14.27 -7.70 -7.38
N TYR A 9 -15.17 -6.75 -7.14
CA TYR A 9 -14.95 -5.68 -6.16
C TYR A 9 -14.72 -6.21 -4.75
N ARG A 10 -15.52 -7.20 -4.34
CA ARG A 10 -15.36 -7.84 -3.03
C ARG A 10 -13.99 -8.53 -2.92
N GLN A 11 -13.54 -9.19 -3.99
CA GLN A 11 -12.25 -9.87 -4.03
C GLN A 11 -11.07 -8.88 -3.96
N VAL A 12 -11.17 -7.73 -4.62
CA VAL A 12 -10.15 -6.66 -4.54
C VAL A 12 -10.03 -6.13 -3.11
N ILE A 13 -11.14 -5.80 -2.45
CA ILE A 13 -11.12 -5.33 -1.05
C ILE A 13 -10.52 -6.40 -0.14
N GLN A 14 -10.86 -7.67 -0.33
CA GLN A 14 -10.32 -8.77 0.48
C GLN A 14 -8.81 -8.98 0.26
N CYS A 15 -8.32 -8.80 -0.96
CA CYS A 15 -6.89 -8.80 -1.26
C CYS A 15 -6.20 -7.62 -0.58
N GLU A 16 -6.80 -6.43 -0.66
CA GLU A 16 -6.29 -5.23 0.00
C GLU A 16 -6.18 -5.45 1.51
N GLU A 17 -7.24 -5.91 2.18
CA GLU A 17 -7.22 -6.25 3.62
C GLU A 17 -6.09 -7.23 4.00
N LYS A 18 -5.84 -8.25 3.17
CA LYS A 18 -4.72 -9.19 3.39
C LYS A 18 -3.35 -8.52 3.24
N LEU A 19 -3.20 -7.66 2.24
CA LEU A 19 -1.97 -6.88 2.04
C LEU A 19 -1.70 -5.92 3.21
N ILE A 20 -2.77 -5.41 3.82
CA ILE A 20 -2.71 -4.50 4.97
C ILE A 20 -2.28 -5.21 6.24
N ALA A 21 -2.75 -6.45 6.44
CA ALA A 21 -2.32 -7.29 7.55
C ALA A 21 -0.81 -7.62 7.49
N GLU A 22 -0.20 -7.54 6.30
CA GLU A 22 1.24 -7.69 6.15
C GLU A 22 1.98 -6.37 6.38
N HIS A 23 2.43 -6.17 7.63
CA HIS A 23 3.27 -5.04 8.05
C HIS A 23 4.55 -4.85 7.21
N SER A 24 4.96 -5.84 6.42
CA SER A 24 6.16 -5.76 5.56
C SER A 24 6.02 -4.76 4.43
N ARG A 25 4.80 -4.34 4.05
CA ARG A 25 4.57 -3.47 2.89
C ARG A 25 4.39 -2.00 3.22
N ILE A 26 3.94 -1.67 4.43
CA ILE A 26 3.78 -0.30 4.89
C ILE A 26 4.58 -0.12 6.18
N PRO A 27 5.74 0.55 6.14
CA PRO A 27 6.57 0.79 7.32
C PRO A 27 5.84 1.50 8.47
N TYR A 28 4.86 2.34 8.14
CA TYR A 28 4.01 3.03 9.11
C TYR A 28 2.95 2.12 9.77
N GLN A 29 2.85 0.86 9.35
CA GLN A 29 2.03 -0.20 9.95
C GLN A 29 0.52 0.07 10.00
N ARG A 30 0.02 0.99 9.17
CA ARG A 30 -1.41 1.16 8.92
C ARG A 30 -1.67 1.66 7.51
N ILE A 31 -2.89 1.45 7.05
CA ILE A 31 -3.36 2.08 5.81
C ILE A 31 -3.53 3.57 5.97
N GLY A 32 -3.11 4.28 4.93
CA GLY A 32 -3.42 5.69 4.75
C GLY A 32 -4.92 5.88 4.65
N LYS A 33 -5.45 6.81 5.42
CA LYS A 33 -6.83 7.26 5.33
C LYS A 33 -6.90 8.51 4.45
N PRO A 34 -8.07 8.85 3.89
CA PRO A 34 -8.22 10.10 3.13
C PRO A 34 -7.72 11.34 3.89
N GLU A 35 -7.87 11.34 5.21
CA GLU A 35 -7.43 12.45 6.07
C GLU A 35 -5.91 12.66 6.04
N ASP A 36 -5.11 11.60 5.86
CA ASP A 36 -3.64 11.73 5.78
C ASP A 36 -3.20 12.54 4.56
N VAL A 37 -3.94 12.40 3.45
CA VAL A 37 -3.71 13.19 2.23
C VAL A 37 -4.28 14.60 2.39
N ALA A 38 -5.45 14.73 3.02
CA ALA A 38 -6.10 16.01 3.25
C ALA A 38 -5.23 16.96 4.10
N GLU A 39 -4.59 16.46 5.15
CA GLU A 39 -3.69 17.25 6.01
C GLU A 39 -2.47 17.77 5.23
N ALA A 40 -1.90 16.95 4.35
CA ALA A 40 -0.80 17.37 3.49
C ALA A 40 -1.23 18.44 2.49
N ILE A 41 -2.43 18.30 1.90
CA ILE A 41 -3.03 19.32 1.03
C ILE A 41 -3.21 20.62 1.80
N LEU A 42 -3.75 20.56 3.02
CA LEU A 42 -3.95 21.74 3.87
C LEU A 42 -2.63 22.45 4.18
N PHE A 43 -1.57 21.70 4.46
CA PHE A 43 -0.22 22.26 4.62
C PHE A 43 0.29 22.97 3.36
N LEU A 44 0.12 22.37 2.18
CA LEU A 44 0.56 22.96 0.91
C LEU A 44 -0.31 24.15 0.45
N ALA A 45 -1.56 24.21 0.91
CA ALA A 45 -2.46 25.34 0.67
C ALA A 45 -2.11 26.56 1.55
N ASP A 46 -1.56 26.34 2.75
CA ASP A 46 -1.18 27.42 3.67
C ASP A 46 0.08 28.18 3.19
N ARG A 47 -0.14 29.34 2.58
CA ARG A 47 0.94 30.22 2.09
C ARG A 47 1.89 30.71 3.18
N ARG A 48 1.50 30.73 4.45
CA ARG A 48 2.43 31.12 5.52
C ARG A 48 3.40 30.00 5.86
N ARG A 49 3.02 28.74 5.61
CA ARG A 49 3.81 27.55 5.95
C ARG A 49 4.60 26.99 4.78
N SER A 50 4.15 27.20 3.54
CA SER A 50 4.68 26.50 2.38
C SER A 50 4.88 27.37 1.11
N ASN A 51 4.88 28.70 1.20
CA ASN A 51 4.99 29.58 0.02
C ASN A 51 6.24 29.41 -0.86
N TYR A 52 7.30 28.76 -0.35
CA TYR A 52 8.54 28.52 -1.11
C TYR A 52 8.66 27.08 -1.63
N ILE A 53 7.67 26.23 -1.36
CA ILE A 53 7.62 24.86 -1.87
C ILE A 53 6.92 24.87 -3.22
N VAL A 54 7.71 24.87 -4.30
CA VAL A 54 7.21 24.89 -5.68
C VAL A 54 7.90 23.77 -6.47
N GLY A 55 7.14 23.03 -7.27
CA GLY A 55 7.66 21.95 -8.11
C GLY A 55 8.06 20.67 -7.37
N HIS A 56 7.75 20.57 -6.08
CA HIS A 56 8.07 19.39 -5.27
C HIS A 56 6.94 18.35 -5.30
N GLN A 57 7.30 17.06 -5.28
CA GLN A 57 6.36 15.95 -5.13
C GLN A 57 6.41 15.42 -3.69
N LEU A 58 5.37 15.71 -2.91
CA LEU A 58 5.24 15.18 -1.55
C LEU A 58 4.56 13.80 -1.58
N VAL A 59 5.30 12.75 -1.23
CA VAL A 59 4.81 11.36 -1.19
C VAL A 59 4.15 11.06 0.16
N ILE A 60 2.94 10.50 0.13
CA ILE A 60 2.10 10.23 1.31
C ILE A 60 1.59 8.78 1.24
N ASP A 61 2.46 7.82 1.55
CA ASP A 61 2.18 6.39 1.37
C ASP A 61 2.59 5.52 2.57
N GLY A 62 2.89 6.15 3.72
CA GLY A 62 3.35 5.44 4.91
C GLY A 62 4.72 4.74 4.75
N GLY A 63 5.51 5.13 3.74
CA GLY A 63 6.84 4.58 3.44
C GLY A 63 6.83 3.38 2.48
N ALA A 64 5.69 3.07 1.86
CA ALA A 64 5.57 1.94 0.95
C ALA A 64 6.53 2.02 -0.24
N SER A 65 6.72 3.21 -0.82
CA SER A 65 7.65 3.45 -1.94
C SER A 65 9.12 3.27 -1.56
N LEU A 66 9.45 3.24 -0.27
CA LEU A 66 10.81 3.01 0.22
C LEU A 66 11.10 1.52 0.45
N GLN A 67 10.09 0.66 0.35
CA GLN A 67 10.28 -0.78 0.48
C GLN A 67 10.62 -1.39 -0.88
N MET A 68 11.53 -2.37 -0.88
CA MET A 68 11.73 -3.27 -2.01
C MET A 68 10.90 -4.53 -1.73
N PRO A 69 9.74 -4.74 -2.39
CA PRO A 69 8.84 -5.85 -2.05
C PRO A 69 9.51 -7.22 -2.16
N LEU A 70 10.46 -7.35 -3.11
CA LEU A 70 11.25 -8.57 -3.24
C LEU A 70 12.13 -8.82 -2.03
N ALA A 71 12.73 -7.79 -1.42
CA ALA A 71 13.58 -7.96 -0.23
C ALA A 71 12.75 -8.23 1.02
N THR A 72 11.59 -7.59 1.16
CA THR A 72 10.72 -7.73 2.35
C THR A 72 9.94 -9.03 2.36
N ASP A 73 9.49 -9.50 1.19
CA ASP A 73 8.64 -10.68 1.07
C ASP A 73 9.38 -11.91 0.50
N ALA A 74 10.67 -11.81 0.12
CA ALA A 74 11.45 -12.90 -0.49
C ALA A 74 11.28 -14.24 0.22
N LEU A 75 11.57 -14.29 1.52
CA LEU A 75 11.53 -15.54 2.29
C LEU A 75 10.12 -16.15 2.32
N LYS A 76 9.07 -15.32 2.38
CA LYS A 76 7.67 -15.78 2.32
C LYS A 76 7.34 -16.32 0.95
N ILE A 77 7.72 -15.60 -0.12
CA ILE A 77 7.49 -16.01 -1.51
C ILE A 77 8.20 -17.33 -1.79
N PHE A 78 9.48 -17.45 -1.43
CA PHE A 78 10.25 -18.69 -1.57
C PHE A 78 9.61 -19.85 -0.80
N GLY A 79 9.18 -19.61 0.45
CA GLY A 79 8.49 -20.62 1.26
C GLY A 79 7.18 -21.09 0.63
N ALA A 80 6.35 -20.17 0.13
CA ALA A 80 5.08 -20.49 -0.53
C ALA A 80 5.30 -21.30 -1.83
N VAL A 81 6.22 -20.86 -2.69
CA VAL A 81 6.56 -21.56 -3.94
C VAL A 81 7.12 -22.95 -3.66
N ALA A 82 8.01 -23.09 -2.67
CA ALA A 82 8.55 -24.38 -2.27
C ALA A 82 7.46 -25.32 -1.74
N ALA A 83 6.53 -24.81 -0.91
CA ALA A 83 5.41 -25.58 -0.39
C ALA A 83 4.48 -26.08 -1.51
N GLU A 84 4.12 -25.23 -2.47
CA GLU A 84 3.31 -25.64 -3.63
C GLU A 84 4.01 -26.67 -4.52
N ALA A 85 5.34 -26.54 -4.69
CA ALA A 85 6.13 -27.49 -5.47
C ALA A 85 6.22 -28.88 -4.80
N ILE A 86 6.17 -28.93 -3.47
CA ILE A 86 6.10 -30.18 -2.71
C ILE A 86 4.70 -30.79 -2.79
N GLN A 87 3.65 -29.98 -2.74
CA GLN A 87 2.25 -30.44 -2.71
C GLN A 87 1.74 -30.95 -4.06
N LYS A 88 2.44 -30.63 -5.17
CA LYS A 88 2.19 -31.16 -6.52
C LYS A 88 2.98 -32.44 -6.84
N LYS A 89 3.73 -33.00 -5.88
CA LYS A 89 4.31 -34.35 -5.94
C LYS A 89 3.47 -35.33 -5.14
#